data_AF-A0A942UZI7-F1
#
_entry.id   AF-A0A942UZI7-F1
#
_cell.length_a   1.000
_cell.length_b   1.000
_cell.length_c   1.000
_cell.angle_alpha   90.00
_cell.angle_beta   90.00
_cell.angle_gamma   90.00
#
_symmetry.space_group_name_H-M   'P 1'
#
loop_
_entity.id
_entity.type
_entity.pdbx_description
1 polymer ?
#
loop_
_entity_poly.entity_id
_entity_poly.type
_entity_poly.pdbx_seq_one_letter_code
_entity_poly.pdbx_strand_id
1 'polypeptide(L)'
;MKNKKILLSVLLVMLTLSLMGCTSRSTGLSILSSGDIEKDGMHFKYSYFNGSKEKIFELEEDSEIGINYNIKVVKGTLSIVILDKEELTILEKKFTKDDQGSLSINLEKGQYILKVKSDSSKGKFDVRYVELQ
;
A
#
# COMPACT_ATOMS: atom_id res chain seq x y z
N MET A 1 34.84 -35.79 0.04
CA MET A 1 33.51 -35.52 -0.57
C MET A 1 32.43 -35.00 0.39
N LYS A 2 32.67 -34.87 1.71
CA LYS A 2 31.64 -34.39 2.67
C LYS A 2 31.41 -32.86 2.63
N ASN A 3 32.44 -32.09 2.28
CA ASN A 3 32.43 -30.63 2.43
C ASN A 3 31.73 -29.92 1.25
N LYS A 4 31.77 -30.52 0.04
CA LYS A 4 31.11 -29.98 -1.17
C LYS A 4 29.57 -30.08 -1.09
N LYS A 5 29.03 -31.10 -0.41
CA LYS A 5 27.58 -31.26 -0.20
C LYS A 5 27.02 -30.27 0.82
N ILE A 6 27.81 -29.96 1.86
CA ILE A 6 27.45 -28.95 2.87
C ILE A 6 27.46 -27.55 2.23
N LEU A 7 28.48 -27.23 1.42
CA LEU A 7 28.58 -25.95 0.72
C LEU A 7 27.41 -25.72 -0.27
N LEU A 8 26.99 -26.77 -0.99
CA LEU A 8 25.81 -26.70 -1.87
C LEU A 8 24.51 -26.47 -1.08
N SER A 9 24.36 -27.09 0.10
CA SER A 9 23.16 -26.92 0.92
C SER A 9 23.05 -25.51 1.51
N VAL A 10 24.18 -24.90 1.91
CA VAL A 10 24.21 -23.53 2.45
C VAL A 10 23.88 -22.51 1.35
N LEU A 11 24.40 -22.70 0.14
CA LEU A 11 24.10 -21.85 -1.01
C LEU A 11 22.61 -21.93 -1.41
N LEU A 12 22.01 -23.12 -1.33
CA LEU A 12 20.59 -23.33 -1.64
C LEU A 12 19.67 -22.67 -0.60
N VAL A 13 20.02 -22.72 0.69
CA VAL A 13 19.27 -22.04 1.76
C VAL A 13 19.41 -20.52 1.64
N MET A 14 20.59 -20.00 1.32
CA MET A 14 20.84 -18.56 1.18
C MET A 14 20.09 -17.95 -0.03
N LEU A 15 19.88 -18.72 -1.10
CA LEU A 15 19.10 -18.31 -2.27
C LEU A 15 17.58 -18.24 -2.00
N THR A 16 17.08 -18.99 -1.01
CA THR A 16 15.64 -18.96 -0.66
C THR A 16 15.24 -17.80 0.25
N LEU A 17 16.21 -17.15 0.91
CA LEU A 17 15.99 -16.01 1.81
C LEU A 17 15.92 -14.66 1.08
N SER A 18 16.39 -14.57 -0.17
CA SER A 18 16.42 -13.33 -0.95
C SER A 18 15.12 -13.00 -1.70
N LEU A 19 14.09 -13.85 -1.62
CA LEU A 19 12.80 -13.63 -2.31
C LEU A 19 11.71 -12.98 -1.43
N MET A 20 12.05 -12.58 -0.19
CA MET A 20 11.14 -11.78 0.64
C MET A 20 11.27 -10.29 0.32
N GLY A 21 10.94 -9.92 -0.92
CA GLY A 21 10.64 -8.53 -1.26
C GLY A 21 9.33 -8.14 -0.60
N CYS A 22 9.38 -7.41 0.52
CA CYS A 22 8.19 -6.87 1.17
C CYS A 22 7.54 -5.81 0.26
N THR A 23 6.51 -6.20 -0.49
CA THR A 23 5.70 -5.32 -1.36
C THR A 23 4.72 -4.43 -0.58
N SER A 24 4.73 -4.54 0.74
CA SER A 24 3.77 -3.91 1.65
C SER A 24 4.52 -3.35 2.86
N ARG A 25 4.25 -2.08 3.22
CA ARG A 25 4.85 -1.42 4.39
C ARG A 25 3.73 -0.83 5.25
N SER A 26 3.86 -0.94 6.56
CA SER A 26 2.99 -0.22 7.49
C SER A 26 3.83 0.41 8.59
N THR A 27 3.47 1.63 8.97
CA THR A 27 4.13 2.38 10.02
C THR A 27 3.11 2.92 11.02
N GLY A 28 3.57 3.20 12.23
CA GLY A 28 2.74 3.76 13.30
C GLY A 28 1.93 2.73 14.08
N LEU A 29 0.88 3.21 14.74
CA LEU A 29 0.08 2.43 15.68
C LEU A 29 -1.35 2.25 15.15
N SER A 30 -1.80 0.99 15.11
CA SER A 30 -3.20 0.63 14.83
C SER A 30 -3.73 -0.27 15.94
N ILE A 31 -4.88 0.08 16.53
CA ILE A 31 -5.51 -0.66 17.63
C ILE A 31 -6.83 -1.25 17.15
N LEU A 32 -7.08 -2.52 17.49
CA LEU A 32 -8.25 -3.29 17.05
C LEU A 32 -8.44 -3.18 15.53
N SER A 33 -7.33 -3.35 14.80
CA SER A 33 -7.30 -3.29 13.34
C SER A 33 -7.49 -4.67 12.75
N SER A 34 -8.29 -4.75 11.68
CA SER A 34 -8.50 -5.96 10.88
C SER A 34 -8.64 -5.55 9.41
N GLY A 35 -8.09 -6.38 8.53
CA GLY A 35 -8.03 -6.15 7.09
C GLY A 35 -6.67 -6.55 6.53
N ASP A 36 -6.51 -6.37 5.23
CA ASP A 36 -5.33 -6.81 4.51
C ASP A 36 -4.98 -5.88 3.33
N ILE A 37 -3.79 -6.15 2.79
CA ILE A 37 -3.24 -5.49 1.62
C ILE A 37 -3.36 -6.52 0.49
N GLU A 38 -4.26 -6.24 -0.44
CA GLU A 38 -4.56 -7.08 -1.60
C GLU A 38 -3.61 -6.74 -2.76
N LYS A 39 -3.72 -7.49 -3.87
CA LYS A 39 -2.91 -7.25 -5.06
C LYS A 39 -3.13 -5.84 -5.62
N ASP A 40 -4.39 -5.41 -5.65
CA ASP A 40 -4.94 -4.21 -6.29
C ASP A 40 -5.39 -3.13 -5.29
N GLY A 41 -5.07 -3.28 -4.00
CA GLY A 41 -5.57 -2.32 -3.02
C GLY A 41 -5.32 -2.70 -1.57
N MET A 42 -6.06 -2.03 -0.69
CA MET A 42 -5.99 -2.23 0.75
C MET A 42 -7.36 -1.99 1.37
N HIS A 43 -7.77 -2.87 2.27
CA HIS A 43 -8.99 -2.68 3.05
C HIS A 43 -8.66 -2.84 4.54
N PHE A 44 -9.11 -1.91 5.39
CA PHE A 44 -8.90 -1.99 6.83
C PHE A 44 -10.06 -1.37 7.60
N LYS A 45 -10.40 -1.98 8.73
CA LYS A 45 -11.25 -1.42 9.78
C LYS A 45 -10.44 -1.34 11.07
N TYR A 46 -10.57 -0.24 11.80
CA TYR A 46 -9.77 0.00 13.00
C TYR A 46 -10.51 0.87 14.03
N SER A 47 -10.19 0.69 15.32
CA SER A 47 -10.72 1.57 16.38
C SER A 47 -9.84 2.79 16.62
N TYR A 48 -8.55 2.68 16.35
CA TYR A 48 -7.60 3.79 16.33
C TYR A 48 -6.50 3.50 15.31
N PHE A 49 -6.11 4.50 14.52
CA PHE A 49 -5.00 4.42 13.59
C PHE A 49 -4.28 5.77 13.54
N ASN A 50 -2.97 5.75 13.78
CA ASN A 50 -2.08 6.88 13.58
C ASN A 50 -0.79 6.38 12.93
N GLY A 51 -0.55 6.75 11.67
CA GLY A 51 0.53 6.20 10.85
C GLY A 51 0.14 6.01 9.38
N SER A 52 0.79 5.04 8.71
CA SER A 52 0.54 4.74 7.30
C SER A 52 0.40 3.24 7.00
N LYS A 53 -0.35 2.94 5.94
CA LYS A 53 -0.42 1.64 5.28
C LYS A 53 -0.14 1.84 3.79
N GLU A 54 0.73 1.03 3.23
CA GLU A 54 1.34 1.27 1.92
C GLU A 54 1.37 0.00 1.09
N LYS A 55 1.04 0.16 -0.19
CA LYS A 55 1.17 -0.85 -1.23
C LYS A 55 1.98 -0.27 -2.38
N ILE A 56 3.05 -0.97 -2.77
CA ILE A 56 3.84 -0.63 -3.95
C ILE A 56 3.20 -1.30 -5.17
N PHE A 57 3.12 -0.58 -6.28
CA PHE A 57 2.68 -1.10 -7.57
C PHE A 57 3.59 -0.58 -8.69
N GLU A 58 3.59 -1.28 -9.81
CA GLU A 58 4.41 -0.98 -10.97
C GLU A 58 3.52 -0.93 -12.21
N LEU A 59 3.78 0.05 -13.06
CA LEU A 59 3.14 0.23 -14.36
C LEU A 59 4.13 -0.17 -15.44
N GLU A 60 3.67 -1.02 -16.36
CA GLU A 60 4.50 -1.53 -17.46
C GLU A 60 4.58 -0.55 -18.64
N GLU A 61 3.60 0.33 -18.75
CA GLU A 61 3.47 1.40 -19.74
C GLU A 61 2.82 2.64 -19.13
N ASP A 62 2.80 3.73 -19.90
CA ASP A 62 2.12 4.96 -19.49
C ASP A 62 0.61 4.74 -19.55
N SER A 63 -0.07 4.94 -18.41
CA SER A 63 -1.47 4.54 -18.26
C SER A 63 -2.25 5.51 -17.37
N GLU A 64 -3.56 5.59 -17.59
CA GLU A 64 -4.47 6.25 -16.66
C GLU A 64 -4.82 5.29 -15.52
N ILE A 65 -4.60 5.68 -14.27
CA ILE A 65 -4.90 4.86 -13.10
C ILE A 65 -6.14 5.41 -12.39
N GLY A 66 -7.16 4.57 -12.24
CA GLY A 66 -8.35 4.85 -11.45
C GLY A 66 -8.15 4.40 -9.99
N ILE A 67 -8.36 5.31 -9.05
CA ILE A 67 -8.36 5.03 -7.60
C ILE A 67 -9.80 5.06 -7.10
N ASN A 68 -10.32 3.89 -6.75
CA ASN A 68 -11.65 3.71 -6.16
C ASN A 68 -11.52 3.66 -4.64
N TYR A 69 -12.40 4.39 -3.93
CA TYR A 69 -12.36 4.43 -2.47
C TYR A 69 -13.75 4.41 -1.83
N ASN A 70 -13.81 3.76 -0.67
CA ASN A 70 -14.92 3.81 0.27
C ASN A 70 -14.35 4.07 1.68
N ILE A 71 -14.50 5.30 2.16
CA ILE A 71 -13.90 5.78 3.39
C ILE A 71 -15.00 6.03 4.42
N LYS A 72 -14.78 5.55 5.65
CA LYS A 72 -15.53 5.98 6.82
C LYS A 72 -14.61 6.61 7.84
N VAL A 73 -14.85 7.87 8.20
CA VAL A 73 -14.10 8.61 9.22
C VAL A 73 -15.06 8.98 10.34
N VAL A 74 -15.00 8.21 11.43
CA VAL A 74 -15.78 8.49 12.65
C VAL A 74 -15.13 9.62 13.46
N LYS A 75 -13.79 9.65 13.49
CA LYS A 75 -12.99 10.68 14.16
C LYS A 75 -11.63 10.79 13.49
N GLY A 76 -11.01 11.96 13.56
CA GLY A 76 -9.65 12.21 13.09
C GLY A 76 -9.62 12.49 11.59
N THR A 77 -8.48 12.24 10.96
CA THR A 77 -8.27 12.48 9.54
C THR A 77 -7.63 11.28 8.87
N LEU A 78 -8.04 11.01 7.63
CA LEU A 78 -7.40 10.04 6.76
C LEU A 78 -7.05 10.70 5.42
N SER A 79 -5.93 10.32 4.81
CA SER A 79 -5.56 10.74 3.45
C SER A 79 -5.23 9.52 2.60
N ILE A 80 -5.71 9.51 1.36
CA ILE A 80 -5.17 8.65 0.30
C ILE A 80 -4.10 9.46 -0.43
N VAL A 81 -2.92 8.87 -0.62
CA VAL A 81 -1.77 9.51 -1.22
C VAL A 81 -1.16 8.58 -2.27
N ILE A 82 -0.85 9.11 -3.45
CA ILE A 82 -0.02 8.47 -4.47
C ILE A 82 1.35 9.15 -4.46
N LEU A 83 2.40 8.34 -4.31
CA LEU A 83 3.78 8.79 -4.39
C LEU A 83 4.52 8.12 -5.54
N ASP A 84 5.55 8.78 -6.07
CA ASP A 84 6.55 8.13 -6.91
C ASP A 84 7.55 7.31 -6.09
N LYS A 85 8.53 6.70 -6.77
CA LYS A 85 9.63 5.94 -6.16
C LYS A 85 10.54 6.75 -5.24
N GLU A 86 10.56 8.08 -5.38
CA GLU A 86 11.34 9.02 -4.56
C GLU A 86 10.52 9.54 -3.37
N GLU A 87 9.33 8.98 -3.15
CA GLU A 87 8.34 9.37 -2.15
C GLU A 87 7.80 10.81 -2.32
N LEU A 88 7.91 11.38 -3.54
CA LEU A 88 7.30 12.67 -3.87
C LEU A 88 5.80 12.50 -4.10
N THR A 89 5.01 13.44 -3.58
CA THR A 89 3.54 13.37 -3.67
C THR A 89 3.06 13.80 -5.04
N ILE A 90 2.39 12.88 -5.73
CA ILE A 90 1.74 13.12 -7.02
C ILE A 90 0.29 13.50 -6.80
N LEU A 91 -0.40 12.81 -5.90
CA LEU A 91 -1.80 13.04 -5.59
C LEU A 91 -2.06 12.83 -4.09
N GLU A 92 -2.86 13.71 -3.50
CA GLU A 92 -3.39 13.53 -2.15
C GLU A 92 -4.88 13.89 -2.12
N LYS A 93 -5.70 13.00 -1.53
CA LYS A 93 -7.07 13.31 -1.17
C LYS A 93 -7.28 13.08 0.33
N LYS A 94 -7.69 14.15 1.02
CA LYS A 94 -7.92 14.18 2.47
C LYS A 94 -9.40 13.98 2.81
N PHE A 95 -9.66 13.24 3.88
CA PHE A 95 -10.98 12.89 4.38
C PHE A 95 -11.10 13.20 5.87
N THR A 96 -12.15 13.94 6.23
CA THR A 96 -12.53 14.25 7.63
C THR A 96 -13.92 13.72 8.00
N LYS A 97 -14.59 13.09 7.03
CA LYS A 97 -15.92 12.48 7.14
C LYS A 97 -16.01 11.33 6.14
N ASP A 98 -17.09 10.56 6.22
CA ASP A 98 -17.41 9.51 5.26
C ASP A 98 -17.48 10.06 3.82
N ASP A 99 -16.88 9.34 2.88
CA ASP A 99 -16.89 9.66 1.45
C ASP A 99 -16.67 8.38 0.63
N GLN A 100 -17.21 8.35 -0.58
CA GLN A 100 -17.00 7.25 -1.52
C GLN A 100 -16.96 7.80 -2.94
N GLY A 101 -16.13 7.19 -3.78
CA GLY A 101 -16.04 7.59 -5.17
C GLY A 101 -14.78 7.09 -5.84
N SER A 102 -14.43 7.75 -6.92
CA SER A 102 -13.22 7.48 -7.68
C SER A 102 -12.50 8.79 -8.03
N LEU A 103 -11.22 8.67 -8.36
CA LEU A 103 -10.42 9.71 -8.99
C LEU A 103 -9.48 9.03 -9.99
N SER A 104 -9.07 9.72 -11.04
CA SER A 104 -8.12 9.19 -12.01
C SER A 104 -6.89 10.07 -12.16
N ILE A 105 -5.78 9.46 -12.54
CA ILE A 105 -4.50 10.14 -12.73
C ILE A 105 -3.69 9.45 -13.84
N ASN A 106 -3.11 10.23 -14.74
CA ASN A 106 -2.15 9.73 -15.72
C ASN A 106 -0.78 9.56 -15.06
N LEU A 107 -0.20 8.37 -15.16
CA LEU A 107 1.11 8.02 -14.64
C LEU A 107 1.96 7.43 -15.76
N GLU A 108 3.24 7.74 -15.75
CA GLU A 108 4.21 7.14 -16.67
C GLU A 108 4.56 5.71 -16.23
N LYS A 109 5.21 4.95 -17.11
CA LYS A 109 5.83 3.67 -16.76
C LYS A 109 6.73 3.83 -15.54
N GLY A 110 6.51 3.03 -14.51
CA GLY A 110 7.37 3.04 -13.33
C GLY A 110 6.73 2.50 -12.06
N GLN A 111 7.44 2.68 -10.95
CA GLN A 111 7.03 2.22 -9.63
C GLN A 111 6.42 3.35 -8.81
N TYR A 112 5.30 3.04 -8.16
CA TYR A 112 4.50 3.98 -7.37
C TYR A 112 4.08 3.37 -6.03
N ILE A 113 3.69 4.25 -5.10
CA ILE A 113 3.24 3.88 -3.76
C ILE A 113 1.83 4.40 -3.55
N LEU A 114 0.87 3.49 -3.38
CA LEU A 114 -0.44 3.80 -2.82
C LEU A 114 -0.33 3.80 -1.30
N LYS A 115 -0.50 4.97 -0.68
CA LYS A 115 -0.33 5.18 0.76
C LYS A 115 -1.61 5.73 1.38
N VAL A 116 -2.14 5.04 2.39
CA VAL A 116 -3.21 5.57 3.25
C VAL A 116 -2.56 6.07 4.55
N LYS A 117 -2.61 7.39 4.77
CA LYS A 117 -2.13 8.05 5.99
C LYS A 117 -3.29 8.34 6.93
N SER A 118 -3.03 8.26 8.22
CA SER A 118 -4.00 8.62 9.25
C SER A 118 -3.35 9.44 10.34
N ASP A 119 -4.02 10.52 10.73
CA ASP A 119 -3.73 11.26 11.96
C ASP A 119 -4.82 10.96 12.98
N SER A 120 -4.50 10.04 13.89
CA SER A 120 -5.32 9.67 15.04
C SER A 120 -6.80 9.42 14.71
N SER A 121 -7.07 8.62 13.68
CA SER A 121 -8.43 8.38 13.19
C SER A 121 -9.07 7.11 13.75
N LYS A 122 -10.40 7.07 13.73
CA LYS A 122 -11.23 5.87 13.93
C LYS A 122 -12.09 5.69 12.69
N GLY A 123 -12.17 4.48 12.16
CA GLY A 123 -12.93 4.28 10.94
C GLY A 123 -12.62 3.00 10.19
N LYS A 124 -12.84 3.07 8.88
CA LYS A 124 -12.43 2.06 7.92
C LYS A 124 -12.10 2.71 6.58
N PHE A 125 -11.29 2.04 5.79
CA PHE A 125 -11.08 2.38 4.39
C PHE A 125 -11.06 1.10 3.55
N ASP A 126 -11.50 1.23 2.32
CA ASP A 126 -11.29 0.29 1.22
C ASP A 126 -10.80 1.15 0.05
N VAL A 127 -9.59 0.92 -0.42
CA VAL A 127 -8.94 1.71 -1.47
C VAL A 127 -8.33 0.75 -2.48
N ARG A 128 -8.74 0.86 -3.74
CA ARG A 128 -8.28 0.02 -4.85
C ARG A 128 -7.78 0.87 -5.99
N TYR A 129 -6.79 0.38 -6.71
CA TYR A 129 -6.32 0.97 -7.95
C TYR A 129 -6.56 0.01 -9.12
N VAL A 130 -6.87 0.57 -10.29
CA VAL A 130 -7.10 -0.15 -11.54
C VAL A 130 -6.51 0.65 -12.68
N GLU A 131 -5.84 -0.04 -13.59
CA GLU A 131 -5.38 0.54 -14.85
C GLU A 131 -6.56 0.69 -15.81
N LEU A 132 -6.82 1.92 -16.25
CA LEU A 132 -7.85 2.30 -17.19
C LEU A 132 -7.21 2.30 -18.59
N GLN A 133 -7.73 1.44 -19.47
CA GLN A 133 -7.27 1.31 -20.86
C GLN A 133 -7.68 2.50 -21.73
#